data_AF-A0A661HLD7-F1
#
_entry.id   AF-A0A661HLD7-F1
#
_cell.length_a   1.000
_cell.length_b   1.000
_cell.length_c   1.000
_cell.angle_alpha   90.00
_cell.angle_beta   90.00
_cell.angle_gamma   90.00
#
_symmetry.space_group_name_H-M   'P 1'
#
loop_
_entity.id
_entity.type
_entity.pdbx_description
1 polymer ?
#
loop_
_entity_poly.entity_id
_entity_poly.type
_entity_poly.pdbx_seq_one_letter_code
_entity_poly.pdbx_strand_id
1 'polypeptide(L)'
;MQLVKKSFIILVLAWLAILVFMPRQALYYTLEEKLASEEIQLNEESIKEGWFGLELKGVDVYVKGILLARIEKATFYTLLFYTKIDIQNLLLDDSMASMFPTKINNIQATHNIVWATDIGLSMAKEDTLAQGNIDLSTGSIRVDFNESKLLPGLKHQLKQDDKGWYYETSF
;
A
#
# COMPACT_ATOMS: atom_id res chain seq x y z
N MET A 1 -9.80 -42.88 -8.97
CA MET A 1 -8.73 -41.99 -8.44
C MET A 1 -7.92 -41.24 -9.52
N GLN A 2 -7.71 -41.76 -10.74
CA GLN A 2 -6.92 -41.04 -11.76
C GLN A 2 -7.59 -39.75 -12.30
N LEU A 3 -8.91 -39.73 -12.46
CA LEU A 3 -9.64 -38.54 -12.92
C LEU A 3 -9.55 -37.36 -11.94
N VAL A 4 -9.57 -37.63 -10.63
CA VAL A 4 -9.37 -36.61 -9.59
C VAL A 4 -7.95 -36.02 -9.66
N LYS A 5 -6.94 -36.87 -9.85
CA LYS A 5 -5.54 -36.42 -10.02
C LYS A 5 -5.37 -35.54 -11.26
N LYS A 6 -5.96 -35.93 -12.40
CA LYS A 6 -5.92 -35.13 -13.63
C LYS A 6 -6.63 -33.78 -13.48
N SER A 7 -7.81 -33.78 -12.86
CA SER A 7 -8.58 -32.55 -12.63
C SER A 7 -7.83 -31.58 -11.69
N PHE A 8 -7.20 -32.11 -10.64
CA PHE A 8 -6.39 -31.31 -9.73
C PHE A 8 -5.18 -30.67 -10.45
N ILE A 9 -4.48 -31.43 -11.29
CA ILE A 9 -3.35 -30.91 -12.07
C ILE A 9 -3.82 -29.79 -13.01
N ILE A 10 -4.94 -29.98 -13.71
CA ILE A 10 -5.50 -28.95 -14.59
C ILE A 10 -5.84 -27.68 -13.79
N LEU A 11 -6.42 -27.83 -12.61
CA LEU A 11 -6.77 -26.70 -11.75
C LEU A 11 -5.52 -25.93 -11.30
N VAL A 12 -4.45 -26.62 -10.89
CA VAL A 12 -3.16 -25.99 -10.53
C VAL A 12 -2.52 -25.30 -11.73
N LEU A 13 -2.56 -25.92 -12.91
CA LEU A 13 -2.03 -25.31 -14.14
C LEU A 13 -2.82 -24.07 -14.56
N ALA A 14 -4.15 -24.13 -14.48
CA ALA A 14 -5.00 -22.97 -14.74
C ALA A 14 -4.73 -21.84 -13.74
N TRP A 15 -4.58 -22.17 -12.45
CA TRP A 15 -4.23 -21.23 -11.39
C TRP A 15 -2.88 -20.53 -11.66
N LEU A 16 -1.85 -21.29 -12.04
CA LEU A 16 -0.54 -20.74 -12.42
C LEU A 16 -0.62 -19.92 -13.70
N ALA A 17 -1.40 -20.35 -14.70
CA ALA A 17 -1.56 -19.61 -15.94
C ALA A 17 -2.16 -18.22 -15.67
N ILE A 18 -3.19 -18.12 -14.83
CA ILE A 18 -3.78 -16.82 -14.47
C ILE A 18 -2.74 -15.92 -13.80
N LEU A 19 -1.92 -16.45 -12.88
CA LEU A 19 -0.87 -15.66 -12.21
C LEU A 19 0.21 -15.16 -13.18
N VAL A 20 0.62 -16.00 -14.13
CA VAL A 20 1.69 -15.65 -15.09
C VAL A 20 1.19 -14.66 -16.14
N PHE A 21 -0.03 -14.84 -16.64
CA PHE A 21 -0.63 -14.01 -17.71
C PHE A 21 -1.39 -12.78 -17.19
N MET A 22 -1.38 -12.50 -15.89
CA MET A 22 -2.01 -11.32 -15.32
C MET A 22 -1.34 -10.03 -15.82
N PRO A 23 -2.09 -9.04 -16.35
CA PRO A 23 -1.51 -7.82 -16.91
C PRO A 23 -1.16 -6.81 -15.80
N ARG A 24 -0.11 -7.11 -15.03
CA ARG A 24 0.31 -6.33 -13.84
C ARG A 24 0.59 -4.87 -14.16
N GLN A 25 1.25 -4.61 -15.29
CA GLN A 25 1.58 -3.24 -15.70
C GLN A 25 0.32 -2.44 -16.05
N ALA A 26 -0.70 -3.07 -16.66
CA ALA A 26 -1.97 -2.40 -16.94
C ALA A 26 -2.71 -2.01 -15.64
N LEU A 27 -2.61 -2.85 -14.61
CA LEU A 27 -3.17 -2.51 -13.29
C LEU A 27 -2.46 -1.33 -12.65
N TYR A 28 -1.13 -1.24 -12.80
CA TYR A 28 -0.36 -0.09 -12.35
C TYR A 28 -0.80 1.20 -13.07
N TYR A 29 -0.91 1.19 -14.39
CA TYR A 29 -1.37 2.38 -15.12
C TYR A 29 -2.81 2.77 -14.81
N THR A 30 -3.67 1.79 -14.51
CA THR A 30 -5.04 2.08 -14.04
C THR A 30 -5.03 2.76 -12.67
N LEU A 31 -4.11 2.37 -11.78
CA LEU A 31 -3.91 3.05 -10.51
C LEU A 31 -3.41 4.48 -10.73
N GLU A 32 -2.41 4.67 -11.60
CA GLU A 32 -1.88 5.98 -11.95
C GLU A 32 -2.95 6.91 -12.52
N GLU A 33 -3.79 6.42 -13.44
CA GLU A 33 -4.90 7.18 -14.01
C GLU A 33 -5.92 7.62 -12.94
N LYS A 34 -6.26 6.73 -12.00
CA LYS A 34 -7.14 7.06 -10.86
C LYS A 34 -6.51 8.06 -9.89
N LEU A 35 -5.20 7.97 -9.67
CA LEU A 35 -4.49 8.95 -8.85
C LEU A 35 -4.44 10.31 -9.55
N ALA A 36 -4.23 10.31 -10.87
CA ALA A 36 -4.19 11.53 -11.67
C ALA A 36 -5.53 12.27 -11.66
N SER A 37 -6.68 11.57 -11.59
CA SER A 37 -7.98 12.22 -11.41
C SER A 37 -8.14 12.96 -10.08
N GLU A 38 -7.34 12.60 -9.07
CA GLU A 38 -7.26 13.27 -7.76
C GLU A 38 -6.06 14.23 -7.68
N GLU A 39 -5.49 14.63 -8.82
CA GLU A 39 -4.30 15.49 -8.93
C GLU A 39 -3.03 14.91 -8.27
N ILE A 40 -2.96 13.58 -8.14
CA ILE A 40 -1.79 12.85 -7.64
C ILE A 40 -1.06 12.22 -8.83
N GLN A 41 0.20 12.58 -9.04
CA GLN A 41 1.01 12.04 -10.13
C GLN A 41 2.19 11.25 -9.56
N LEU A 42 2.44 10.08 -10.15
CA LEU A 42 3.59 9.25 -9.85
C LEU A 42 4.56 9.37 -11.03
N ASN A 43 5.84 9.56 -10.76
CA ASN A 43 6.88 9.57 -11.77
C ASN A 43 8.01 8.65 -11.36
N GLU A 44 8.02 7.45 -11.92
CA GLU A 44 9.03 6.44 -11.69
C GLU A 44 10.20 6.49 -12.67
N GLU A 45 11.42 6.26 -12.17
CA GLU A 45 12.61 6.12 -13.02
C GLU A 45 12.58 4.82 -13.84
N SER A 46 12.11 3.73 -13.24
CA SER A 46 12.02 2.45 -13.94
C SER A 46 10.97 1.53 -13.33
N ILE A 47 10.31 0.79 -14.21
CA ILE A 47 9.41 -0.31 -13.89
C ILE A 47 10.09 -1.63 -14.26
N LYS A 48 10.10 -2.58 -13.35
CA LYS A 48 10.53 -3.96 -13.59
C LYS A 48 9.39 -4.92 -13.27
N GLU A 49 8.98 -5.69 -14.26
CA GLU A 49 8.00 -6.74 -14.07
C GLU A 49 8.67 -8.05 -13.61
N GLY A 50 8.16 -8.61 -12.52
CA GLY A 50 8.52 -9.92 -12.01
C GLY A 50 7.41 -10.95 -12.24
N TRP A 51 7.66 -12.19 -11.81
CA TRP A 51 6.74 -13.31 -12.04
C TRP A 51 5.42 -13.21 -11.26
N PHE A 52 5.41 -12.48 -10.14
CA PHE A 52 4.25 -12.34 -9.23
C PHE A 52 4.06 -10.90 -8.74
N GLY A 53 4.70 -9.94 -9.40
CA GLY A 53 4.67 -8.57 -8.95
C GLY A 53 5.39 -7.60 -9.86
N LEU A 54 5.35 -6.34 -9.48
CA LEU A 54 5.91 -5.21 -10.20
C LEU A 54 6.74 -4.37 -9.23
N GLU A 55 7.97 -4.08 -9.61
CA GLU A 55 8.92 -3.28 -8.85
C GLU A 55 9.10 -1.93 -9.54
N LEU A 56 8.83 -0.85 -8.81
CA LEU A 56 9.11 0.53 -9.19
C LEU A 56 10.36 1.00 -8.46
N LYS A 57 11.21 1.75 -9.16
CA LYS A 57 12.38 2.41 -8.56
C LYS A 57 12.33 3.92 -8.79
N GLY A 58 12.73 4.68 -7.78
CA GLY A 58 12.81 6.13 -7.85
C GLY A 58 11.47 6.75 -8.23
N VAL A 59 10.44 6.58 -7.38
CA VAL A 59 9.11 7.14 -7.63
C VAL A 59 9.00 8.48 -6.94
N ASP A 60 8.89 9.54 -7.73
CA ASP A 60 8.54 10.87 -7.26
C ASP A 60 7.02 11.02 -7.21
N VAL A 61 6.49 11.46 -6.07
CA VAL A 61 5.06 11.64 -5.82
C VAL A 61 4.76 13.13 -5.81
N TYR A 62 3.95 13.55 -6.77
CA TYR A 62 3.47 14.92 -6.89
C TYR A 62 2.01 14.98 -6.49
N VAL A 63 1.65 16.00 -5.71
CA VAL A 63 0.25 16.31 -5.38
C VAL A 63 0.00 17.74 -5.80
N LYS A 64 -0.96 17.94 -6.70
CA LYS A 64 -1.24 19.25 -7.33
C LYS A 64 -0.01 19.89 -7.98
N GLY A 65 0.87 19.06 -8.55
CA GLY A 65 2.12 19.48 -9.19
C GLY A 65 3.27 19.81 -8.23
N ILE A 66 3.11 19.62 -6.91
CA ILE A 66 4.16 19.84 -5.91
C ILE A 66 4.77 18.48 -5.56
N LEU A 67 6.11 18.37 -5.65
CA LEU A 67 6.83 17.18 -5.18
C LEU A 67 6.71 17.08 -3.66
N LEU A 68 5.96 16.10 -3.17
CA LEU A 68 5.76 15.90 -1.73
C LEU A 68 6.54 14.72 -1.17
N ALA A 69 6.87 13.74 -2.01
CA ALA A 69 7.63 12.59 -1.57
C ALA A 69 8.46 11.96 -2.67
N ARG A 70 9.53 11.28 -2.26
CA ARG A 70 10.35 10.41 -3.09
C ARG A 70 10.43 9.02 -2.46
N ILE A 71 10.10 8.01 -3.24
CA ILE A 71 10.16 6.61 -2.86
C ILE A 71 11.34 5.97 -3.57
N GLU A 72 12.27 5.40 -2.82
CA GLU A 72 13.40 4.69 -3.43
C GLU A 72 12.92 3.43 -4.18
N LYS A 73 12.03 2.66 -3.55
CA LYS A 73 11.51 1.42 -4.12
C LYS A 73 10.07 1.17 -3.68
N ALA A 74 9.19 0.88 -4.62
CA ALA A 74 7.85 0.37 -4.35
C ALA A 74 7.66 -1.00 -5.02
N THR A 75 7.08 -1.95 -4.31
CA THR A 75 6.84 -3.30 -4.84
C THR A 75 5.39 -3.69 -4.67
N PHE A 76 4.75 -4.03 -5.78
CA PHE A 76 3.39 -4.51 -5.86
C PHE A 76 3.43 -6.02 -6.07
N TYR A 77 3.15 -6.78 -5.03
CA TYR A 77 2.99 -8.23 -5.11
C TYR A 77 1.52 -8.56 -5.21
N THR A 78 1.12 -9.24 -6.28
CA THR A 78 -0.27 -9.67 -6.47
C THR A 78 -0.29 -11.16 -6.73
N LEU A 79 -0.84 -11.89 -5.77
CA LEU A 79 -1.27 -13.27 -5.90
C LEU A 79 -2.80 -13.27 -5.97
N LEU A 80 -3.39 -14.37 -6.43
CA LEU A 80 -4.84 -14.46 -6.68
C LEU A 80 -5.73 -14.08 -5.48
N PHE A 81 -5.22 -14.30 -4.26
CA PHE A 81 -5.98 -14.09 -3.02
C PHE A 81 -5.25 -13.19 -2.02
N TYR A 82 -4.12 -12.63 -2.41
CA TYR A 82 -3.22 -11.88 -1.55
C TYR A 82 -2.54 -10.80 -2.37
N THR A 83 -2.82 -9.55 -2.05
CA THR A 83 -2.14 -8.38 -2.63
C THR A 83 -1.37 -7.68 -1.53
N LYS A 84 -0.14 -7.31 -1.83
CA LYS A 84 0.73 -6.55 -0.94
C LYS A 84 1.42 -5.44 -1.70
N ILE A 85 1.38 -4.25 -1.14
CA ILE A 85 2.18 -3.11 -1.58
C ILE A 85 3.22 -2.86 -0.49
N ASP A 86 4.49 -2.74 -0.88
CA ASP A 86 5.64 -2.53 0.01
C ASP A 86 6.43 -1.34 -0.51
N ILE A 87 6.47 -0.26 0.25
CA ILE A 87 7.14 1.00 -0.08
C ILE A 87 8.33 1.14 0.84
N GLN A 88 9.53 1.20 0.28
CA GLN A 88 10.79 1.25 1.00
C GLN A 88 11.45 2.61 0.81
N ASN A 89 11.95 3.16 1.92
CA ASN A 89 12.63 4.45 1.99
C ASN A 89 11.83 5.57 1.32
N LEU A 90 10.68 5.89 1.92
CA LEU A 90 9.91 7.08 1.59
C LEU A 90 10.57 8.30 2.26
N LEU A 91 10.96 9.27 1.45
CA LEU A 91 11.43 10.58 1.86
C LEU A 91 10.31 11.58 1.61
N LEU A 92 9.84 12.24 2.67
CA LEU A 92 8.85 13.31 2.60
C LEU A 92 9.56 14.66 2.51
N ASP A 93 8.91 15.60 1.83
CA ASP A 93 9.35 17.00 1.81
C ASP A 93 9.35 17.62 3.22
N ASP A 94 10.25 18.57 3.46
CA ASP A 94 10.41 19.21 4.77
C ASP A 94 9.14 19.94 5.25
N SER A 95 8.26 20.36 4.32
CA SER A 95 6.94 20.92 4.66
C SER A 95 6.07 19.96 5.48
N MET A 96 6.28 18.65 5.36
CA MET A 96 5.53 17.59 6.06
C MET A 96 6.17 17.20 7.41
N ALA A 97 7.38 17.68 7.70
CA ALA A 97 8.16 17.29 8.88
C ALA A 97 7.48 17.55 10.24
N SER A 98 6.52 18.48 10.26
CA SER A 98 5.73 18.80 11.45
C SER A 98 4.69 17.72 11.81
N MET A 99 4.25 16.94 10.81
CA MET A 99 3.19 15.94 10.93
C MET A 99 3.73 14.52 10.84
N PHE A 100 4.73 14.29 10.00
CA PHE A 100 5.32 12.98 9.76
C PHE A 100 6.86 13.06 9.79
N PRO A 101 7.55 11.97 10.17
CA PRO A 101 9.00 11.92 10.05
C PRO A 101 9.40 12.06 8.58
N THR A 102 10.43 12.86 8.31
CA THR A 102 10.93 13.12 6.94
C THR A 102 11.41 11.87 6.23
N LYS A 103 11.79 10.83 6.97
CA LYS A 103 12.16 9.52 6.42
C LYS A 103 11.32 8.42 7.06
N ILE A 104 10.66 7.63 6.22
CA ILE A 104 9.90 6.44 6.60
C ILE A 104 10.54 5.24 5.90
N ASN A 105 11.10 4.32 6.68
CA ASN A 105 11.86 3.19 6.15
C ASN A 105 10.99 2.19 5.38
N ASN A 106 9.78 1.91 5.87
CA ASN A 106 8.89 0.94 5.24
C ASN A 106 7.41 1.28 5.47
N ILE A 107 6.60 1.22 4.41
CA ILE A 107 5.14 1.26 4.49
C ILE A 107 4.62 0.02 3.77
N GLN A 108 3.68 -0.68 4.41
CA GLN A 108 3.09 -1.88 3.84
C GLN A 108 1.57 -1.80 3.90
N ALA A 109 0.94 -2.04 2.75
CA ALA A 109 -0.50 -2.29 2.64
C ALA A 109 -0.72 -3.74 2.22
N THR A 110 -1.66 -4.43 2.85
CA THR A 110 -1.99 -5.83 2.55
C THR A 110 -3.48 -6.03 2.46
N HIS A 111 -3.92 -6.73 1.41
CA HIS A 111 -5.30 -7.09 1.17
C HIS A 111 -5.40 -8.59 0.85
N ASN A 112 -6.34 -9.27 1.49
CA ASN A 112 -6.50 -10.72 1.37
C ASN A 112 -7.96 -11.08 1.10
N ILE A 113 -8.22 -12.15 0.34
CA ILE A 113 -9.59 -12.56 0.06
C ILE A 113 -10.38 -13.01 1.30
N VAL A 114 -9.68 -13.47 2.35
CA VAL A 114 -10.32 -13.89 3.62
C VAL A 114 -10.95 -12.70 4.33
N TRP A 115 -10.33 -11.52 4.21
CA TRP A 115 -10.84 -10.24 4.69
C TRP A 115 -11.03 -9.32 3.50
N ALA A 116 -11.91 -9.72 2.57
CA ALA A 116 -12.06 -9.06 1.28
C ALA A 116 -12.41 -7.56 1.38
N THR A 117 -12.99 -7.15 2.52
CA THR A 117 -13.36 -5.77 2.82
C THR A 117 -12.30 -5.00 3.59
N ASP A 118 -11.25 -5.65 4.09
CA ASP A 118 -10.26 -5.01 4.96
C ASP A 118 -8.88 -4.95 4.28
N ILE A 119 -8.33 -3.75 4.20
CA ILE A 119 -6.94 -3.53 3.81
C ILE A 119 -6.15 -3.17 5.07
N GLY A 120 -5.23 -4.03 5.47
CA GLY A 120 -4.31 -3.76 6.57
C GLY A 120 -3.22 -2.79 6.14
N LEU A 121 -2.95 -1.79 6.96
CA LEU A 121 -1.89 -0.79 6.78
C LEU A 121 -0.88 -0.88 7.92
N SER A 122 0.39 -0.75 7.60
CA SER A 122 1.45 -0.65 8.61
C SER A 122 2.56 0.29 8.14
N MET A 123 3.04 1.13 9.06
CA MET A 123 4.08 2.12 8.82
C MET A 123 5.24 1.92 9.79
N ALA A 124 6.46 1.95 9.27
CA ALA A 124 7.70 1.67 9.97
C ALA A 124 7.72 0.28 10.64
N LYS A 125 7.36 -0.77 9.90
CA LYS A 125 7.12 -2.17 10.35
C LYS A 125 7.99 -2.73 11.51
N GLU A 126 9.29 -2.46 11.57
CA GLU A 126 10.17 -2.94 12.65
C GLU A 126 10.14 -2.03 13.89
N ASP A 127 9.95 -0.73 13.68
CA ASP A 127 9.85 0.30 14.70
C ASP A 127 8.46 0.94 14.62
N THR A 128 7.41 0.10 14.64
CA THR A 128 6.03 0.44 14.27
C THR A 128 5.64 1.83 14.77
N LEU A 129 5.43 2.73 13.81
CA LEU A 129 4.98 4.10 14.04
C LEU A 129 3.45 4.17 14.06
N ALA A 130 2.82 3.49 13.11
CA ALA A 130 1.37 3.44 12.96
C ALA A 130 0.91 2.11 12.35
N GLN A 131 -0.28 1.68 12.70
CA GLN A 131 -1.00 0.56 12.11
C GLN A 131 -2.43 0.99 11.82
N GLY A 132 -3.06 0.42 10.81
CA GLY A 132 -4.42 0.80 10.48
C GLY A 132 -5.13 -0.22 9.62
N ASN A 133 -6.40 0.06 9.36
CA ASN A 133 -7.22 -0.70 8.46
C ASN A 133 -8.08 0.25 7.62
N ILE A 134 -8.29 -0.12 6.36
CA ILE A 134 -9.32 0.47 5.50
C ILE A 134 -10.43 -0.56 5.40
N ASP A 135 -11.63 -0.22 5.84
CA ASP A 135 -12.82 -1.02 5.63
C ASP A 135 -13.57 -0.50 4.40
N LEU A 136 -13.50 -1.26 3.31
CA LEU A 136 -14.12 -0.99 2.03
C LEU A 136 -15.64 -1.15 2.06
N SER A 137 -16.20 -1.85 3.06
CA SER A 137 -17.65 -2.02 3.19
C SER A 137 -18.31 -0.76 3.76
N THR A 138 -17.61 -0.09 4.68
CA THR A 138 -18.07 1.14 5.31
C THR A 138 -17.43 2.40 4.71
N GLY A 139 -16.42 2.24 3.85
CA GLY A 139 -15.64 3.37 3.31
C GLY A 139 -14.85 4.09 4.40
N SER A 140 -14.47 3.39 5.48
CA SER A 140 -13.79 3.99 6.62
C SER A 140 -12.31 3.65 6.66
N ILE A 141 -11.51 4.59 7.12
CA ILE A 141 -10.07 4.45 7.33
C ILE A 141 -9.81 4.73 8.80
N ARG A 142 -9.15 3.81 9.49
CA ARG A 142 -8.65 4.01 10.85
C ARG A 142 -7.16 3.73 10.88
N VAL A 143 -6.39 4.66 11.47
CA VAL A 143 -4.95 4.53 11.67
C VAL A 143 -4.63 4.86 13.12
N ASP A 144 -4.16 3.87 13.87
CA ASP A 144 -3.72 3.97 15.26
C ASP A 144 -2.20 4.24 15.30
N PHE A 145 -1.79 5.21 16.11
CA PHE A 145 -0.41 5.67 16.22
C PHE A 145 0.21 5.26 17.56
N ASN A 146 1.50 4.93 17.52
CA ASN A 146 2.25 4.68 18.74
C ASN A 146 2.57 6.02 19.43
N GLU A 147 2.00 6.25 20.61
CA GLU A 147 2.13 7.50 21.37
C GLU A 147 3.59 7.92 21.61
N SER A 148 4.49 6.95 21.83
CA SER A 148 5.91 7.22 22.10
C SER A 148 6.67 7.85 20.93
N LYS A 149 6.11 7.77 19.72
CA LYS A 149 6.72 8.27 18.47
C LYS A 149 5.86 9.30 17.77
N LEU A 150 4.75 9.68 18.39
CA LEU A 150 3.80 10.61 17.82
C LEU A 150 4.36 12.04 17.85
N LEU A 151 4.47 12.66 16.68
CA LEU A 151 4.94 14.05 16.58
C LEU A 151 3.88 15.01 17.14
N PRO A 152 4.29 16.08 17.87
CA PRO A 152 3.35 17.01 18.48
C PRO A 152 2.38 17.68 17.49
N GLY A 153 2.85 17.97 16.27
CA GLY A 153 2.02 18.61 15.24
C GLY A 153 0.87 17.74 14.75
N LEU A 154 0.98 16.41 14.84
CA LEU A 154 -0.07 15.48 14.41
C LEU A 154 -1.19 15.35 15.47
N LYS A 155 -0.89 15.57 16.76
CA LYS A 155 -1.84 15.37 17.88
C LYS A 155 -3.16 16.14 17.71
N HIS A 156 -3.12 17.34 17.13
CA HIS A 156 -4.31 18.17 16.95
C HIS A 156 -5.32 17.61 15.96
N GLN A 157 -4.90 16.69 15.08
CA GLN A 157 -5.76 16.05 14.08
C GLN A 157 -6.22 14.65 14.52
N LEU A 158 -5.78 14.19 15.69
CA LEU A 158 -6.03 12.84 16.19
C LEU A 158 -7.10 12.85 17.27
N LYS A 159 -7.88 11.77 17.29
CA LYS A 159 -8.79 11.43 18.38
C LYS A 159 -8.03 10.55 19.38
N GLN A 160 -8.50 10.52 20.62
CA GLN A 160 -7.94 9.67 21.67
C GLN A 160 -9.00 8.69 22.17
N ASP A 161 -8.64 7.42 22.29
CA ASP A 161 -9.43 6.40 22.97
C ASP A 161 -8.56 5.61 23.98
N ASP A 162 -9.13 4.55 24.54
CA ASP A 162 -8.46 3.69 25.53
C ASP A 162 -7.20 2.99 24.98
N LYS A 163 -7.03 2.91 23.66
CA LYS A 163 -5.88 2.28 22.98
C LYS A 163 -4.80 3.28 22.57
N GLY A 164 -5.08 4.57 22.64
CA GLY A 164 -4.14 5.64 22.35
C GLY A 164 -4.68 6.67 21.36
N TRP A 165 -3.79 7.22 20.53
CA TRP A 165 -4.13 8.23 19.54
C TRP A 165 -4.41 7.61 18.18
N TYR A 166 -5.51 7.99 17.54
CA TYR A 166 -5.91 7.47 16.24
C TYR A 166 -6.47 8.55 15.31
N TYR A 167 -6.30 8.34 14.01
CA TYR A 167 -6.94 9.09 12.95
C TYR A 167 -8.07 8.25 12.36
N GLU A 168 -9.22 8.87 12.09
CA GLU A 168 -10.37 8.18 11.49
C GLU A 168 -11.09 9.11 10.53
N THR A 169 -11.33 8.64 9.30
CA THR A 169 -12.08 9.36 8.27
C THR A 169 -12.90 8.41 7.41
N SER A 170 -13.89 8.93 6.70
CA SER A 170 -14.72 8.18 5.74
C SER A 170 -14.65 8.83 4.36
N PHE A 171 -14.83 8.05 3.30
CA PHE A 171 -14.85 8.49 1.90
C PHE A 171 -15.97 7.83 1.11
#